data_AF-A0AAE1SVZ1-F1
#
_entry.id   AF-A0AAE1SVZ1-F1
#
_cell.length_a   1.000
_cell.length_b   1.000
_cell.length_c   1.000
_cell.angle_alpha   90.00
_cell.angle_beta   90.00
_cell.angle_gamma   90.00
#
_symmetry.space_group_name_H-M   'P 1'
#
loop_
_entity.id
_entity.type
_entity.pdbx_description
1 polymer ?
#
loop_
_entity_poly.entity_id
_entity_poly.type
_entity_poly.pdbx_seq_one_letter_code
_entity_poly.pdbx_strand_id
1 'polypeptide(L)' 'MIKRAVFARELGVPIVMHDYLTGGFTANTSLAHYCRDNGLLLHIHRAMHAVIDRQKNHECNR' A
#
# COMPACT_ATOMS: atom_id res chain seq x y z
N MET A 1 -7.75 3.77 7.44
CA MET A 1 -6.43 3.97 6.81
C MET A 1 -5.89 5.37 7.06
N ILE A 2 -6.52 6.44 6.54
CA ILE A 2 -6.02 7.84 6.65
C ILE A 2 -5.75 8.30 8.08
N LYS A 3 -6.60 7.99 9.07
CA LYS A 3 -6.34 8.35 10.48
C LYS A 3 -4.97 7.90 10.99
N ARG A 4 -4.49 6.72 10.56
CA ARG A 4 -3.16 6.20 10.94
C ARG A 4 -2.03 6.95 10.21
N ALA A 5 -2.25 7.31 8.96
CA ALA A 5 -1.28 8.09 8.18
C ALA A 5 -1.15 9.55 8.68
N VAL A 6 -2.26 10.15 9.12
CA VAL A 6 -2.28 11.46 9.79
C VAL A 6 -1.47 11.40 11.08
N PHE A 7 -1.71 10.38 11.91
CA PHE A 7 -0.93 10.23 13.14
C PHE A 7 0.56 10.01 12.86
N ALA A 8 0.92 9.21 11.86
CA ALA A 8 2.33 9.04 11.45
C ALA A 8 2.96 10.37 11.01
N ARG A 9 2.23 11.20 10.25
CA ARG A 9 2.66 12.55 9.89
C ARG A 9 2.89 13.43 11.13
N GLU A 10 1.96 13.40 12.09
CA GLU A 10 2.07 14.18 13.33
C GLU A 10 3.27 13.78 14.18
N LEU A 11 3.64 12.49 14.17
CA LEU A 11 4.87 11.99 14.80
C LEU A 11 6.15 12.36 14.04
N GLY A 12 6.06 12.90 12.82
CA GLY A 12 7.20 13.27 11.99
C GLY A 12 8.01 12.08 11.46
N VAL A 13 7.41 10.88 11.38
CA VAL A 13 8.11 9.72 10.81
C VAL A 13 8.17 9.82 9.29
N PRO A 14 9.28 9.39 8.65
CA PRO A 14 9.48 9.61 7.22
C PRO A 14 8.76 8.58 6.31
N ILE A 15 8.26 7.47 6.86
CA ILE A 15 7.77 6.33 6.07
C ILE A 15 6.54 5.67 6.72
N VAL A 16 5.62 5.21 5.88
CA VAL A 16 4.47 4.36 6.24
C VAL A 16 4.40 3.14 5.30
N MET A 17 3.66 2.10 5.68
CA MET A 17 3.50 0.88 4.89
C MET A 17 2.03 0.57 4.57
N HIS A 18 1.78 -0.03 3.39
CA HIS A 18 0.44 -0.48 3.00
C HIS A 18 0.47 -1.80 2.22
N ASP A 19 -0.41 -2.72 2.60
CA ASP A 19 -0.66 -3.97 1.87
C ASP A 19 -1.65 -3.71 0.72
N TYR A 20 -1.15 -3.39 -0.47
CA TYR A 20 -2.00 -2.87 -1.55
C TYR A 20 -2.99 -3.90 -2.13
N LEU A 21 -2.67 -5.20 -2.08
CA LEU A 21 -3.56 -6.25 -2.60
C LEU A 21 -4.70 -6.55 -1.63
N THR A 22 -4.43 -6.63 -0.33
CA THR A 22 -5.45 -6.91 0.69
C THR A 22 -6.24 -5.65 1.07
N GLY A 23 -5.59 -4.48 1.06
CA GLY A 23 -6.24 -3.17 1.23
C GLY A 23 -6.99 -2.70 -0.02
N GLY A 24 -6.61 -3.20 -1.19
CA GLY A 24 -7.23 -2.91 -2.49
C GLY A 24 -6.65 -1.68 -3.18
N PHE A 25 -6.68 -1.70 -4.51
CA PHE A 25 -6.11 -0.64 -5.35
C PHE A 25 -6.76 0.74 -5.12
N THR A 26 -8.08 0.80 -4.86
CA THR A 26 -8.77 2.06 -4.56
C THR A 26 -8.20 2.72 -3.31
N ALA A 27 -8.02 1.95 -2.23
CA ALA A 27 -7.45 2.47 -0.98
C ALA A 27 -5.98 2.86 -1.18
N ASN A 28 -5.19 2.03 -1.88
CA ASN A 28 -3.79 2.32 -2.17
C ASN A 28 -3.61 3.64 -2.93
N THR A 29 -4.43 3.90 -3.95
CA THR A 29 -4.37 5.14 -4.73
C THR A 29 -4.71 6.35 -3.85
N SER A 30 -5.75 6.28 -3.01
CA SER A 30 -6.07 7.34 -2.05
C SER A 30 -4.93 7.59 -1.06
N LEU A 31 -4.26 6.54 -0.58
CA LEU A 31 -3.12 6.67 0.32
C LEU A 31 -1.90 7.28 -0.39
N ALA A 32 -1.63 6.90 -1.63
CA ALA A 32 -0.51 7.42 -2.41
C ALA A 32 -0.66 8.93 -2.65
N HIS A 33 -1.87 9.42 -2.95
CA HIS A 33 -2.14 10.85 -3.03
C HIS A 33 -1.86 11.56 -1.70
N TYR A 34 -2.37 11.00 -0.59
CA TYR A 34 -2.09 11.55 0.73
C TYR A 34 -0.58 11.59 1.04
N CYS A 35 0.16 10.50 0.79
CA CYS A 35 1.59 10.44 1.03
C CYS A 35 2.37 11.47 0.19
N ARG A 36 1.97 11.69 -1.07
CA ARG A 36 2.56 12.70 -1.95
C ARG A 36 2.37 14.12 -1.42
N ASP A 37 1.16 14.46 -0.97
CA ASP A 37 0.85 15.80 -0.48
C ASP A 37 1.49 16.10 0.89
N ASN A 38 1.82 15.05 1.65
CA ASN A 38 2.34 15.17 3.02
C ASN A 38 3.83 14.80 3.13
N GLY A 39 4.52 14.51 2.02
CA GLY A 39 5.95 14.19 2.01
C GLY A 39 6.32 12.88 2.72
N LEU A 40 5.40 11.91 2.77
CA LEU A 40 5.64 10.61 3.38
C LEU A 40 6.10 9.59 2.33
N LEU A 41 7.14 8.82 2.65
CA LEU A 41 7.49 7.62 1.88
C LEU A 41 6.43 6.53 2.10
N LEU A 42 6.06 5.83 1.03
CA LEU A 42 5.07 4.75 1.07
C LEU A 42 5.72 3.42 0.67
N HIS A 43 5.97 2.56 1.66
CA HIS A 43 6.43 1.19 1.44
C HIS A 43 5.24 0.29 1.07
N ILE A 44 5.32 -0.39 -0.07
CA ILE A 44 4.25 -1.25 -0.57
C ILE A 44 4.59 -2.70 -0.29
N HIS A 45 3.73 -3.38 0.47
CA HIS A 45 3.85 -4.80 0.73
C HIS A 45 2.81 -5.57 -0.09
N ARG A 46 3.24 -6.70 -0.67
CA ARG A 46 2.43 -7.49 -1.61
C ARG A 46 1.74 -8.68 -0.95
N ALA A 47 1.25 -8.52 0.28
CA ALA A 47 0.51 -9.58 0.98
C ALA A 47 -0.59 -10.17 0.07
N MET A 48 -0.79 -11.49 0.12
CA MET A 48 -1.72 -12.24 -0.76
C MET A 48 -1.26 -12.44 -2.22
N HIS A 49 -0.12 -11.91 -2.68
CA HIS A 49 0.31 -12.07 -4.07
C HIS A 49 0.41 -13.54 -4.52
N ALA A 50 1.01 -14.41 -3.70
CA ALA A 50 1.18 -15.85 -3.98
C ALA A 50 -0.14 -16.64 -4.11
N VAL A 51 -1.28 -16.05 -3.73
CA VAL A 51 -2.61 -16.63 -3.99
C VAL A 51 -2.99 -16.45 -5.46
N ILE A 52 -2.46 -15.43 -6.14
CA ILE A 52 -2.81 -15.01 -7.50
C ILE A 52 -1.68 -15.33 -8.50
N ASP A 53 -0.42 -15.29 -8.08
CA ASP A 53 0.75 -15.32 -8.98
C ASP A 53 1.67 -16.56 -8.82
N ARG A 54 1.23 -17.61 -8.12
CA ARG A 54 2.04 -18.81 -7.86
C ARG A 54 1.94 -19.89 -8.94
N GLN A 55 0.78 -20.03 -9.58
CA GLN A 55 0.44 -21.18 -10.41
C GLN A 55 0.49 -20.84 -11.91
N LYS A 56 1.53 -21.31 -12.60
CA LYS A 56 1.78 -21.01 -14.03
C LYS A 56 0.61 -21.30 -14.98
N ASN A 57 -0.26 -22.22 -14.62
CA ASN A 57 -1.39 -22.64 -15.44
C ASN A 57 -2.66 -21.79 -15.25
N HIS A 58 -2.72 -20.95 -14.21
CA HIS A 58 -3.85 -20.05 -13.95
C HIS A 58 -3.40 -18.95 -12.97
N GLU A 59 -2.75 -17.92 -13.52
CA GLU A 59 -2.20 -16.80 -12.75
C GLU A 59 -2.39 -15.46 -13.47
N CYS A 60 -2.03 -14.38 -12.76
CA CYS A 60 -2.04 -13.01 -13.27
C CYS A 60 -0.62 -12.49 -13.59
N ASN A 61 0.31 -13.40 -13.91
CA ASN A 61 1.63 -13.05 -14.42
C ASN A 61 1.63 -13.15 -15.96
N ARG A 62 2.41 -12.31 -16.64
CA ARG A 62 2.62 -12.39 -18.11
C ARG A 62 3.77 -13.33 -18.44
#